data_AF-L0GUW8-F1
#
_entry.id   AF-L0GUW8-F1
#
_cell.length_a   1.000
_cell.length_b   1.000
_cell.length_c   1.000
_cell.angle_alpha   90.00
_cell.angle_beta   90.00
_cell.angle_gamma   90.00
#
_symmetry.space_group_name_H-M   'P 1'
#
loop_
_entity.id
_entity.type
_entity.pdbx_description
1 polymer ?
#
loop_
_entity_poly.entity_id
_entity_poly.type
_entity_poly.pdbx_seq_one_letter_code
_entity_poly.pdbx_strand_id
1 'polypeptide(L)'
;MKISKTRSRLEMLTLFGGSALLLLAGILVALQFVQPAPPNLIRIATGSDEGAYSFYARQYRRLLAEHEIRLEIVETAGSVENLERLLASSEPDAADSERIDLAFIQGGIATAEQKARLSGLGSMSYEPLWLLVRAPTDGDRSTRVPPAKTELDEGTMLRMLIEPDRTPQLNQLAGARIGIGAEDSGTRSLALHLLRANGISEDDGTLVTQGLEDSIEALTNGDLDLVFVVGATDSPRLRALTQQDGILLQDLPRAAAYAQRDRFLTVLKLPRGTLDPAADVPATDLDLVATTANLVATPDIHPALVDLLLAAAAEVHGQGSLFAAPGTFPTAEHSDFPLNTDAERHYKYGPPLLQRFLPFWLATWVDRTKVMLLPLVVLLIPLVKTLPPAYRWRVRRRILRWYKDLRRIDLELLETPPPSQRRLTELAREIETIESDAARVDVPLSYSDALYHLRLHIALLTDKIERLAARAATQES
;
A
#
# COMPACT_ATOMS: atom_id res chain seq x y z
N MET A 1 34.45 56.79 10.67
CA MET A 1 34.78 55.96 9.48
C MET A 1 33.85 54.75 9.41
N LYS A 2 32.87 54.74 8.48
CA LYS A 2 31.86 53.66 8.29
C LYS A 2 32.50 52.43 7.65
N ILE A 3 33.14 51.56 8.43
CA ILE A 3 33.62 50.27 7.93
C ILE A 3 32.43 49.31 7.80
N SER A 4 32.32 48.74 6.61
CA SER A 4 31.09 48.22 6.02
C SER A 4 30.51 47.00 6.73
N LYS A 5 29.20 47.06 7.05
CA LYS A 5 28.35 45.90 7.39
C LYS A 5 28.49 44.75 6.38
N THR A 6 28.94 45.03 5.16
CA THR A 6 29.04 44.09 4.03
C THR A 6 30.12 43.03 4.20
N ARG A 7 31.31 43.36 4.74
CA ARG A 7 32.38 42.35 4.96
C ARG A 7 32.00 41.31 6.02
N SER A 8 31.25 41.72 7.05
CA SER A 8 30.76 40.81 8.10
C SER A 8 29.69 39.83 7.60
N ARG A 9 28.90 40.19 6.58
CA ARG A 9 27.89 39.30 5.99
C ARG A 9 28.52 38.27 5.06
N LEU A 10 29.54 38.67 4.30
CA LEU A 10 30.28 37.76 3.42
C LEU A 10 30.98 36.63 4.20
N GLU A 11 31.55 36.97 5.35
CA GLU A 11 32.20 35.99 6.25
C GLU A 11 31.19 35.06 6.95
N MET A 12 29.96 35.52 7.21
CA MET A 12 28.88 34.63 7.65
C MET A 12 28.45 33.66 6.55
N LEU A 13 28.36 34.16 5.31
CA LEU A 13 28.02 33.35 4.14
C LEU A 13 29.08 32.29 3.85
N THR A 14 30.37 32.57 4.03
CA THR A 14 31.41 31.55 3.80
C THR A 14 31.48 30.51 4.92
N LEU A 15 31.28 30.91 6.18
CA LEU A 15 31.37 30.00 7.33
C LEU A 15 30.11 29.11 7.49
N PHE A 16 28.92 29.71 7.37
CA PHE A 16 27.66 28.99 7.49
C PHE A 16 27.18 28.45 6.15
N GLY A 17 27.55 29.06 5.03
CA GLY A 17 27.12 28.63 3.69
C GLY A 17 27.66 27.26 3.32
N GLY A 18 28.89 26.91 3.71
CA GLY A 18 29.43 25.56 3.47
C GLY A 18 28.67 24.48 4.25
N SER A 19 28.34 24.75 5.52
CA SER A 19 27.56 23.82 6.36
C SER A 19 26.10 23.72 5.91
N ALA A 20 25.51 24.84 5.49
CA ALA A 20 24.17 24.89 4.93
C ALA A 20 24.09 24.18 3.56
N LEU A 21 25.12 24.30 2.72
CA LEU A 21 25.25 23.57 1.46
C LEU A 21 25.37 22.08 1.69
N LEU A 22 26.16 21.65 2.67
CA LEU A 22 26.25 20.23 3.04
C LEU A 22 24.91 19.72 3.56
N LEU A 23 24.23 20.48 4.42
CA LEU A 23 22.90 20.12 4.94
C LEU A 23 21.89 20.00 3.80
N LEU A 24 21.86 20.99 2.90
CA LEU A 24 20.99 20.99 1.74
C LEU A 24 21.30 19.80 0.82
N ALA A 25 22.57 19.52 0.54
CA ALA A 25 22.98 18.37 -0.25
C ALA A 25 22.55 17.05 0.41
N GLY A 26 22.71 16.92 1.73
CA GLY A 26 22.27 15.74 2.48
C GLY A 26 20.75 15.57 2.47
N ILE A 27 19.99 16.65 2.60
CA ILE A 27 18.53 16.64 2.46
C ILE A 27 18.12 16.25 1.04
N LEU A 28 18.75 16.83 0.01
CA LEU A 28 18.48 16.51 -1.38
C LEU A 28 18.76 15.04 -1.70
N VAL A 29 19.88 14.49 -1.21
CA VAL A 29 20.18 13.05 -1.34
C VAL A 29 19.16 12.20 -0.58
N ALA A 30 18.80 12.57 0.65
CA ALA A 30 17.83 11.81 1.42
C ALA A 30 16.44 11.80 0.77
N LEU A 31 16.01 12.91 0.16
CA LEU A 31 14.76 13.02 -0.58
C LEU A 31 14.69 12.06 -1.79
N GLN A 32 15.83 11.64 -2.35
CA GLN A 32 15.87 10.66 -3.45
C GLN A 32 15.52 9.23 -2.99
N PHE A 33 15.61 8.94 -1.69
CA PHE A 33 15.28 7.63 -1.12
C PHE A 33 13.87 7.59 -0.48
N VAL A 34 13.14 8.71 -0.50
CA VAL A 34 11.77 8.78 0.02
C VAL A 34 10.81 8.21 -1.04
N GLN A 35 10.18 7.07 -0.73
CA GLN A 35 9.10 6.56 -1.57
C GLN A 35 7.94 7.57 -1.63
N PRO A 36 7.31 7.78 -2.80
CA PRO A 36 6.19 8.68 -2.95
C PRO A 36 5.05 8.30 -1.99
N ALA A 37 4.21 9.28 -1.63
CA ALA A 37 3.00 9.01 -0.85
C ALA A 37 2.16 7.93 -1.54
N PRO A 38 1.50 7.01 -0.78
CA PRO A 38 0.68 6.02 -1.45
C PRO A 38 -0.44 6.79 -2.18
N PRO A 39 -0.86 6.32 -3.37
CA PRO A 39 -1.97 6.95 -4.05
C PRO A 39 -3.21 6.88 -3.15
N ASN A 40 -3.97 7.97 -3.10
CA ASN A 40 -5.22 8.04 -2.35
C ASN A 40 -6.41 7.54 -3.16
N LEU A 41 -6.19 7.13 -4.41
CA LEU A 41 -7.16 6.51 -5.30
C LEU A 41 -6.58 5.19 -5.80
N ILE A 42 -7.36 4.13 -5.67
CA ILE A 42 -7.08 2.83 -6.26
C ILE A 42 -8.34 2.29 -6.94
N ARG A 43 -8.16 1.55 -8.03
CA ARG A 43 -9.26 0.93 -8.77
C ARG A 43 -9.20 -0.59 -8.68
N ILE A 44 -10.35 -1.20 -8.41
CA ILE A 44 -10.52 -2.66 -8.36
C ILE A 44 -11.49 -3.14 -9.43
N ALA A 45 -11.05 -4.03 -10.30
CA ALA A 45 -11.91 -4.74 -11.25
C ALA A 45 -12.57 -5.94 -10.56
N THR A 46 -13.87 -6.12 -10.78
CA THR A 46 -14.69 -7.06 -10.01
C THR A 46 -15.54 -7.96 -10.89
N GLY A 47 -16.76 -7.57 -11.20
CA GLY A 47 -17.72 -8.33 -11.98
C GLY A 47 -18.99 -7.51 -12.03
N SER A 48 -20.13 -8.16 -12.29
CA SER A 48 -21.42 -7.50 -12.20
C SER A 48 -21.64 -6.83 -10.84
N ASP A 49 -22.36 -5.70 -10.81
CA ASP A 49 -22.59 -4.95 -9.57
C ASP A 49 -23.26 -5.79 -8.45
N GLU A 50 -24.07 -6.75 -8.85
CA GLU A 50 -24.76 -7.67 -7.96
C GLU A 50 -23.98 -8.98 -7.69
N GLY A 51 -22.76 -9.12 -8.23
CA GLY A 51 -21.90 -10.28 -8.05
C GLY A 51 -21.15 -10.31 -6.71
N ALA A 52 -20.57 -11.47 -6.38
CA ALA A 52 -19.83 -11.67 -5.13
C ALA A 52 -18.62 -10.73 -5.01
N TYR A 53 -17.87 -10.51 -6.09
CA TYR A 53 -16.71 -9.61 -6.07
C TYR A 53 -17.08 -8.15 -5.84
N SER A 54 -18.17 -7.64 -6.45
CA SER A 54 -18.66 -6.28 -6.15
C SER A 54 -19.10 -6.18 -4.67
N PHE A 55 -19.76 -7.21 -4.14
CA PHE A 55 -20.13 -7.26 -2.73
C PHE A 55 -18.93 -7.13 -1.79
N TYR A 56 -17.85 -7.88 -2.01
CA TYR A 56 -16.62 -7.76 -1.20
C TYR A 56 -15.90 -6.44 -1.42
N ALA A 57 -15.80 -5.97 -2.67
CA ALA A 57 -15.15 -4.69 -2.99
C ALA A 57 -15.86 -3.50 -2.33
N ARG A 58 -17.19 -3.54 -2.17
CA ARG A 58 -17.93 -2.52 -1.41
C ARG A 58 -17.55 -2.47 0.07
N GLN A 59 -17.25 -3.63 0.67
CA GLN A 59 -16.75 -3.70 2.04
C GLN A 59 -15.32 -3.17 2.14
N TYR A 60 -14.45 -3.54 1.18
CA TYR A 60 -13.10 -2.98 1.11
C TYR A 60 -13.15 -1.47 0.98
N ARG A 61 -13.99 -0.92 0.11
CA ARG A 61 -14.16 0.53 -0.07
C ARG A 61 -14.50 1.24 1.24
N ARG A 62 -15.34 0.63 2.08
CA ARG A 62 -15.69 1.18 3.39
C ARG A 62 -14.48 1.18 4.33
N LEU A 63 -13.76 0.07 4.43
CA LEU A 63 -12.61 -0.07 5.34
C LEU A 63 -11.44 0.83 4.92
N LEU A 64 -11.17 0.91 3.63
CA LEU A 64 -10.09 1.74 3.08
C LEU A 64 -10.36 3.25 3.24
N ALA A 65 -11.63 3.66 3.22
CA ALA A 65 -12.02 5.06 3.41
C ALA A 65 -11.66 5.58 4.81
N GLU A 66 -11.57 4.70 5.82
CA GLU A 66 -11.11 5.06 7.18
C GLU A 66 -9.64 5.53 7.20
N HIS A 67 -8.90 5.19 6.14
CA HIS A 67 -7.50 5.55 5.94
C HIS A 67 -7.28 6.59 4.84
N GLU A 68 -8.34 7.32 4.45
CA GLU A 68 -8.31 8.33 3.38
C GLU A 68 -7.94 7.75 1.99
N ILE A 69 -8.13 6.44 1.80
CA ILE A 69 -7.94 5.76 0.51
C ILE A 69 -9.30 5.54 -0.14
N ARG A 70 -9.50 6.15 -1.31
CA ARG A 70 -10.68 5.95 -2.15
C ARG A 70 -10.49 4.71 -3.01
N LEU A 71 -11.37 3.73 -2.86
CA LEU A 71 -11.46 2.57 -3.75
C LEU A 71 -12.59 2.77 -4.77
N GLU A 72 -12.23 2.86 -6.04
CA GLU A 72 -13.17 2.85 -7.16
C GLU A 72 -13.40 1.41 -7.63
N ILE A 73 -14.67 0.99 -7.62
CA ILE A 73 -15.08 -0.34 -8.06
C ILE A 73 -15.41 -0.24 -9.54
N VAL A 74 -14.72 -1.05 -10.35
CA VAL A 74 -14.92 -1.14 -11.79
C VAL A 74 -15.71 -2.41 -12.07
N GLU A 75 -16.92 -2.21 -12.58
CA GLU A 75 -17.79 -3.28 -13.07
C GLU A 75 -17.22 -3.86 -14.36
N THR A 76 -17.27 -5.19 -14.46
CA THR A 76 -16.75 -5.99 -15.57
C THR A 76 -17.65 -7.20 -15.79
N ALA A 77 -17.47 -7.92 -16.89
CA ALA A 77 -18.12 -9.18 -17.19
C ALA A 77 -17.67 -10.33 -16.26
N GLY A 78 -16.46 -10.23 -15.69
CA GLY A 78 -15.96 -11.19 -14.72
C GLY A 78 -14.44 -11.33 -14.73
N SER A 79 -13.97 -12.50 -14.27
CA SER A 79 -12.55 -12.73 -14.04
C SER A 79 -11.68 -12.75 -15.30
N VAL A 80 -12.21 -13.10 -16.48
CA VAL A 80 -11.43 -13.05 -17.73
C VAL A 80 -11.13 -11.60 -18.10
N GLU A 81 -12.16 -10.76 -18.15
CA GLU A 81 -12.01 -9.32 -18.42
C GLU A 81 -11.15 -8.63 -17.35
N ASN A 82 -11.31 -9.01 -16.07
CA ASN A 82 -10.47 -8.51 -14.98
C ASN A 82 -8.98 -8.77 -15.21
N LEU A 83 -8.64 -9.99 -15.62
CA LEU A 83 -7.26 -10.37 -15.91
C LEU A 83 -6.70 -9.54 -17.07
N GLU A 84 -7.46 -9.39 -18.16
CA GLU A 84 -7.05 -8.62 -19.32
C GLU A 84 -6.81 -7.14 -18.99
N ARG A 85 -7.76 -6.52 -18.27
CA ARG A 85 -7.62 -5.11 -17.85
C ARG A 85 -6.46 -4.90 -16.87
N LEU A 86 -6.23 -5.83 -15.95
CA LEU A 86 -5.10 -5.75 -15.01
C LEU A 86 -3.76 -5.93 -15.73
N LEU A 87 -3.67 -6.85 -16.68
CA LEU A 87 -2.48 -7.03 -17.53
C LEU A 87 -2.21 -5.79 -18.38
N ALA A 88 -3.23 -5.22 -19.01
CA ALA A 88 -3.09 -3.97 -19.77
C ALA A 88 -2.60 -2.82 -18.89
N SER A 89 -3.06 -2.76 -17.64
CA SER A 89 -2.65 -1.75 -16.65
C SER A 89 -1.24 -1.96 -16.10
N SER A 90 -0.65 -3.15 -16.28
CA SER A 90 0.73 -3.44 -15.89
C SER A 90 1.77 -2.96 -16.90
N GLU A 91 1.33 -2.50 -18.09
CA GLU A 91 2.22 -1.99 -19.13
C GLU A 91 2.73 -0.57 -18.78
N PRO A 92 4.00 -0.21 -19.08
CA PRO A 92 4.59 1.08 -18.71
C PRO A 92 3.87 2.31 -19.27
N ASP A 93 3.21 2.17 -20.41
CA ASP A 93 2.54 3.25 -21.16
C ASP A 93 1.02 3.31 -20.91
N ALA A 94 0.51 2.56 -19.91
CA ALA A 94 -0.92 2.55 -19.60
C ALA A 94 -1.38 3.95 -19.16
N ALA A 95 -2.49 4.44 -19.76
CA ALA A 95 -3.06 5.72 -19.38
C ALA A 95 -3.63 5.66 -17.94
N ASP A 96 -3.21 6.59 -17.09
CA ASP A 96 -3.66 6.69 -15.68
C ASP A 96 -5.19 6.71 -15.56
N SER A 97 -5.92 7.22 -16.56
CA SER A 97 -7.39 7.30 -16.53
C SER A 97 -8.09 5.94 -16.60
N GLU A 98 -7.45 4.90 -17.14
CA GLU A 98 -8.02 3.56 -17.35
C GLU A 98 -7.31 2.48 -16.52
N ARG A 99 -6.24 2.85 -15.81
CA ARG A 99 -5.45 1.95 -14.97
C ARG A 99 -6.32 1.26 -13.91
N ILE A 100 -6.18 -0.06 -13.83
CA ILE A 100 -6.69 -0.95 -12.79
C ILE A 100 -5.51 -1.36 -11.91
N ASP A 101 -5.62 -1.14 -10.60
CA ASP A 101 -4.54 -1.47 -9.66
C ASP A 101 -4.71 -2.86 -9.04
N LEU A 102 -5.98 -3.28 -8.92
CA LEU A 102 -6.39 -4.50 -8.24
C LEU A 102 -7.47 -5.22 -9.05
N ALA A 103 -7.55 -6.53 -8.94
CA ALA A 103 -8.67 -7.29 -9.44
C ALA A 103 -8.94 -8.55 -8.60
N PHE A 104 -10.21 -8.94 -8.52
CA PHE A 104 -10.56 -10.29 -8.11
C PHE A 104 -10.50 -11.23 -9.32
N ILE A 105 -9.69 -12.29 -9.23
CA ILE A 105 -9.51 -13.25 -10.32
C ILE A 105 -9.65 -14.66 -9.76
N GLN A 106 -10.57 -15.41 -10.34
CA GLN A 106 -10.75 -16.83 -10.05
C GLN A 106 -9.50 -17.62 -10.47
N GLY A 107 -9.08 -18.57 -9.64
CA GLY A 107 -7.99 -19.50 -9.96
C GLY A 107 -8.30 -20.33 -11.21
N GLY A 108 -7.27 -20.60 -12.02
CA GLY A 108 -7.35 -21.40 -13.25
C GLY A 108 -7.54 -20.60 -14.54
N ILE A 109 -7.74 -19.27 -14.46
CA ILE A 109 -7.99 -18.43 -15.64
C ILE A 109 -6.69 -18.00 -16.32
N ALA A 110 -5.70 -17.58 -15.55
CA ALA A 110 -4.46 -17.04 -16.09
C ALA A 110 -3.48 -18.14 -16.52
N THR A 111 -2.78 -17.92 -17.63
CA THR A 111 -1.65 -18.75 -18.05
C THR A 111 -0.43 -18.54 -17.13
N ALA A 112 0.53 -19.45 -17.17
CA ALA A 112 1.77 -19.32 -16.38
C ALA A 112 2.55 -18.02 -16.70
N GLU A 113 2.55 -17.59 -17.96
CA GLU A 113 3.21 -16.36 -18.41
C GLU A 113 2.48 -15.12 -17.88
N GLN A 114 1.15 -15.10 -17.94
CA GLN A 114 0.34 -14.01 -17.40
C GLN A 114 0.49 -13.90 -15.88
N LYS A 115 0.50 -15.04 -15.17
CA LYS A 115 0.73 -15.12 -13.72
C LYS A 115 2.05 -14.47 -13.31
N ALA A 116 3.13 -14.73 -14.04
CA ALA A 116 4.46 -14.18 -13.75
C ALA A 116 4.56 -12.66 -13.90
N ARG A 117 3.61 -12.03 -14.60
CA ARG A 117 3.56 -10.58 -14.82
C ARG A 117 2.74 -9.82 -13.78
N LEU A 118 2.07 -10.54 -12.87
CA LEU A 118 1.16 -9.97 -11.88
C LEU A 118 1.61 -10.34 -10.47
N SER A 119 1.02 -9.69 -9.48
CA SER A 119 1.35 -9.91 -8.07
C SER A 119 0.11 -10.32 -7.28
N GLY A 120 0.06 -11.56 -6.83
CA GLY A 120 -1.01 -12.06 -5.95
C GLY A 120 -0.85 -11.53 -4.53
N LEU A 121 -1.93 -11.03 -3.93
CA LEU A 121 -1.96 -10.68 -2.50
C LEU A 121 -2.43 -11.88 -1.65
N GLY A 122 -3.08 -12.86 -2.27
CA GLY A 122 -3.49 -14.12 -1.65
C GLY A 122 -4.86 -14.58 -2.14
N SER A 123 -5.29 -15.72 -1.63
CA SER A 123 -6.63 -16.24 -1.82
C SER A 123 -7.56 -15.70 -0.72
N MET A 124 -8.77 -15.34 -1.11
CA MET A 124 -9.74 -14.61 -0.28
C MET A 124 -10.92 -15.48 0.14
N SER A 125 -11.30 -16.47 -0.67
CA SER A 125 -12.34 -17.44 -0.33
C SER A 125 -12.29 -18.63 -1.28
N TYR A 126 -12.93 -19.72 -0.89
CA TYR A 126 -13.28 -20.79 -1.81
C TYR A 126 -14.49 -20.40 -2.65
N GLU A 127 -14.42 -20.72 -3.93
CA GLU A 127 -15.50 -20.57 -4.90
C GLU A 127 -15.91 -21.96 -5.40
N PRO A 128 -16.81 -22.64 -4.66
CA PRO A 128 -17.35 -23.93 -5.08
C PRO A 128 -18.06 -23.81 -6.43
N LEU A 129 -17.89 -24.86 -7.23
CA LEU A 129 -18.72 -25.13 -8.39
C LEU A 129 -19.98 -25.85 -7.93
N TRP A 130 -21.12 -25.18 -8.11
CA TRP A 130 -22.46 -25.72 -7.93
C TRP A 130 -22.98 -26.23 -9.26
N LEU A 131 -23.48 -27.46 -9.25
CA LEU A 131 -24.25 -28.03 -10.34
C LEU A 131 -25.71 -28.00 -9.93
N LEU A 132 -26.50 -27.16 -10.58
CA LEU A 132 -27.90 -26.97 -10.28
C LEU A 132 -28.74 -27.72 -11.30
N VAL A 133 -29.71 -28.48 -10.81
CA VAL A 133 -30.71 -29.18 -11.64
C VAL A 133 -32.10 -28.85 -11.13
N ARG A 134 -33.11 -29.03 -11.98
CA ARG A 134 -34.49 -28.84 -11.57
C ARG A 134 -35.00 -30.00 -10.73
N ALA A 135 -35.73 -29.71 -9.67
CA ALA A 135 -36.49 -30.72 -8.95
C ALA A 135 -37.63 -31.28 -9.82
N PRO A 136 -37.96 -32.57 -9.71
CA PRO A 136 -39.10 -33.14 -10.42
C PRO A 136 -40.40 -32.49 -9.96
N THR A 137 -41.23 -32.05 -10.90
CA THR A 137 -42.62 -31.67 -10.60
C THR A 137 -43.51 -32.91 -10.64
N ASP A 138 -44.63 -32.92 -9.89
CA ASP A 138 -45.54 -34.08 -9.84
C ASP A 138 -46.12 -34.47 -11.23
N GLY A 139 -46.15 -33.53 -12.19
CA GLY A 139 -46.51 -33.80 -13.58
C GLY A 139 -45.53 -34.72 -14.31
N ASP A 140 -44.24 -34.65 -13.95
CA ASP A 140 -43.15 -35.41 -14.56
C ASP A 140 -43.05 -36.86 -14.02
N ARG A 141 -43.72 -37.12 -12.89
CA ARG A 141 -43.89 -38.46 -12.33
C ARG A 141 -45.04 -39.24 -12.99
N SER A 142 -46.00 -38.55 -13.62
CA SER A 142 -47.25 -39.13 -14.15
C SER A 142 -47.19 -39.60 -15.62
N THR A 143 -46.15 -39.28 -16.39
CA THR A 143 -46.02 -39.64 -17.82
C THR A 143 -45.19 -40.90 -18.09
N ARG A 144 -44.79 -41.65 -17.05
CA ARG A 144 -43.81 -42.74 -17.16
C ARG A 144 -44.43 -44.09 -17.58
N VAL A 145 -44.69 -44.25 -18.88
CA VAL A 145 -44.69 -45.56 -19.57
C VAL A 145 -43.31 -45.75 -20.20
N PRO A 146 -42.59 -46.87 -20.01
CA PRO A 146 -41.26 -47.03 -20.60
C PRO A 146 -41.37 -47.32 -22.10
N PRO A 147 -40.70 -46.58 -23.00
CA PRO A 147 -40.38 -47.12 -24.30
C PRO A 147 -39.13 -48.00 -24.17
N ALA A 148 -39.19 -49.15 -24.81
CA ALA A 148 -38.03 -50.02 -24.98
C ALA A 148 -37.17 -49.48 -26.12
N LYS A 149 -35.85 -49.38 -25.83
CA LYS A 149 -34.70 -49.33 -26.75
C LYS A 149 -34.26 -47.98 -27.33
N THR A 150 -32.97 -47.68 -27.04
CA THR A 150 -32.00 -46.92 -27.86
C THR A 150 -32.41 -45.54 -28.35
N GLU A 151 -32.33 -44.58 -27.43
CA GLU A 151 -31.81 -43.21 -27.57
C GLU A 151 -31.95 -42.59 -26.15
N LEU A 152 -31.04 -41.71 -25.74
CA LEU A 152 -31.17 -41.00 -24.45
C LEU A 152 -32.34 -40.01 -24.58
N ASP A 153 -33.56 -40.49 -24.34
CA ASP A 153 -34.78 -39.68 -24.23
C ASP A 153 -34.65 -38.68 -23.06
N GLU A 154 -35.20 -37.47 -23.22
CA GLU A 154 -35.22 -36.38 -22.23
C GLU A 154 -35.68 -36.88 -20.85
N GLY A 155 -36.68 -37.77 -20.81
CA GLY A 155 -37.18 -38.37 -19.57
C GLY A 155 -36.19 -39.32 -18.86
N THR A 156 -35.22 -39.89 -19.57
CA THR A 156 -34.16 -40.74 -18.99
C THR A 156 -33.01 -39.89 -18.44
N MET A 157 -32.67 -38.80 -19.13
CA MET A 157 -31.64 -37.85 -18.70
C MET A 157 -32.07 -37.11 -17.42
N LEU A 158 -33.31 -36.63 -17.36
CA LEU A 158 -33.88 -36.02 -16.15
C LEU A 158 -33.88 -36.99 -14.97
N ARG A 159 -34.22 -38.28 -15.20
CA ARG A 159 -34.15 -39.30 -14.15
C ARG A 159 -32.75 -39.52 -13.59
N MET A 160 -31.72 -39.51 -14.43
CA MET A 160 -30.33 -39.62 -13.98
C MET A 160 -29.91 -38.39 -13.18
N LEU A 161 -30.27 -37.19 -13.64
CA LEU A 161 -29.94 -35.94 -12.93
C LEU A 161 -30.63 -35.82 -11.56
N ILE A 162 -31.75 -36.50 -11.35
CA ILE A 162 -32.60 -36.34 -10.16
C ILE A 162 -32.35 -37.42 -9.09
N GLU A 163 -31.93 -38.62 -9.47
CA GLU A 163 -31.72 -39.72 -8.51
C GLU A 163 -30.37 -39.57 -7.77
N PRO A 164 -30.36 -39.40 -6.43
CA PRO A 164 -29.13 -39.12 -5.67
C PRO A 164 -28.12 -40.28 -5.69
N ASP A 165 -28.57 -41.50 -6.00
CA ASP A 165 -27.72 -42.70 -6.09
C ASP A 165 -27.14 -42.92 -7.51
N ARG A 166 -27.44 -42.01 -8.45
CA ARG A 166 -27.08 -42.12 -9.88
C ARG A 166 -26.72 -40.78 -10.54
N THR A 167 -26.02 -39.91 -9.82
CA THR A 167 -25.51 -38.66 -10.42
C THR A 167 -24.72 -38.95 -11.69
N PRO A 168 -25.17 -38.46 -12.87
CA PRO A 168 -24.48 -38.70 -14.12
C PRO A 168 -23.12 -38.03 -14.08
N GLN A 169 -22.13 -38.75 -14.56
CA GLN A 169 -20.79 -38.20 -14.74
C GLN A 169 -20.84 -37.13 -15.84
N LEU A 170 -19.96 -36.12 -15.78
CA LEU A 170 -19.98 -35.02 -16.76
C LEU A 170 -19.93 -35.51 -18.22
N ASN A 171 -19.20 -36.59 -18.52
CA ASN A 171 -19.14 -37.19 -19.86
C ASN A 171 -20.46 -37.85 -20.33
N GLN A 172 -21.40 -38.09 -19.42
CA GLN A 172 -22.73 -38.62 -19.71
C GLN A 172 -23.76 -37.51 -19.96
N LEU A 173 -23.36 -36.24 -19.79
CA LEU A 173 -24.18 -35.06 -20.09
C LEU A 173 -24.11 -34.63 -21.56
N ALA A 174 -23.43 -35.40 -22.42
CA ALA A 174 -23.41 -35.12 -23.85
C ALA A 174 -24.84 -35.13 -24.41
N GLY A 175 -25.28 -34.00 -24.98
CA GLY A 175 -26.65 -33.81 -25.45
C GLY A 175 -27.56 -33.04 -24.48
N ALA A 176 -27.17 -32.85 -23.22
CA ALA A 176 -27.94 -32.08 -22.24
C ALA A 176 -27.80 -30.57 -22.47
N ARG A 177 -28.87 -29.80 -22.27
CA ARG A 177 -28.84 -28.34 -22.37
C ARG A 177 -28.25 -27.75 -21.10
N ILE A 178 -27.03 -27.22 -21.20
CA ILE A 178 -26.21 -26.84 -20.04
C ILE A 178 -25.99 -25.33 -20.04
N GLY A 179 -26.45 -24.66 -18.99
CA GLY A 179 -26.08 -23.28 -18.72
C GLY A 179 -24.65 -23.21 -18.19
N ILE A 180 -23.75 -22.52 -18.91
CA ILE A 180 -22.33 -22.43 -18.55
C ILE A 180 -21.94 -21.08 -17.94
N GLY A 181 -22.88 -20.15 -17.79
CA GLY A 181 -22.63 -18.80 -17.30
C GLY A 181 -22.33 -17.80 -18.42
N ALA A 182 -22.19 -16.52 -18.03
CA ALA A 182 -22.03 -15.41 -18.97
C ALA A 182 -20.66 -15.42 -19.64
N GLU A 183 -20.56 -14.71 -20.78
CA GLU A 183 -19.28 -14.47 -21.44
C GLU A 183 -18.28 -13.82 -20.47
N ASP A 184 -17.00 -14.17 -20.59
CA ASP A 184 -15.89 -13.70 -19.73
C ASP A 184 -16.01 -13.98 -18.22
N SER A 185 -17.02 -14.75 -17.80
CA SER A 185 -17.21 -15.14 -16.40
C SER A 185 -16.28 -16.28 -15.97
N GLY A 186 -15.93 -16.30 -14.68
CA GLY A 186 -15.18 -17.41 -14.08
C GLY A 186 -15.94 -18.74 -14.11
N THR A 187 -17.28 -18.69 -14.02
CA THR A 187 -18.18 -19.84 -14.21
C THR A 187 -18.00 -20.47 -15.58
N ARG A 188 -18.05 -19.66 -16.65
CA ARG A 188 -17.88 -20.14 -18.03
C ARG A 188 -16.52 -20.76 -18.24
N SER A 189 -15.46 -20.10 -17.78
CA SER A 189 -14.10 -20.62 -17.89
C SER A 189 -13.95 -21.99 -17.22
N LEU A 190 -14.45 -22.15 -15.99
CA LEU A 190 -14.36 -23.42 -15.25
C LEU A 190 -15.27 -24.51 -15.84
N ALA A 191 -16.51 -24.16 -16.22
CA ALA A 191 -17.45 -25.08 -16.85
C ALA A 191 -16.85 -25.67 -18.14
N LEU A 192 -16.33 -24.81 -19.02
CA LEU A 192 -15.71 -25.24 -20.28
C LEU A 192 -14.45 -26.08 -20.04
N HIS A 193 -13.62 -25.72 -19.06
CA HIS A 193 -12.43 -26.50 -18.70
C HIS A 193 -12.82 -27.93 -18.30
N LEU A 194 -13.82 -28.08 -17.42
CA LEU A 194 -14.29 -29.39 -16.98
C LEU A 194 -15.02 -30.16 -18.08
N LEU A 195 -15.89 -29.51 -18.86
CA LEU A 195 -16.62 -30.15 -19.96
C LEU A 195 -15.68 -30.68 -21.05
N ARG A 196 -14.68 -29.87 -21.46
CA ARG A 196 -13.66 -30.30 -22.43
C ARG A 196 -12.82 -31.47 -21.91
N ALA A 197 -12.49 -31.48 -20.61
CA ALA A 197 -11.80 -32.61 -19.98
C ALA A 197 -12.61 -33.91 -20.01
N ASN A 198 -13.92 -33.83 -20.21
CA ASN A 198 -14.84 -34.96 -20.34
C ASN A 198 -15.32 -35.20 -21.79
N GLY A 199 -14.76 -34.48 -22.78
CA GLY A 199 -15.06 -34.68 -24.20
C GLY A 199 -16.30 -33.95 -24.72
N ILE A 200 -16.83 -32.97 -23.97
CA ILE A 200 -17.92 -32.10 -24.41
C ILE A 200 -17.32 -30.78 -24.90
N SER A 201 -17.59 -30.42 -26.15
CA SER A 201 -17.11 -29.18 -26.79
C SER A 201 -18.19 -28.10 -26.80
N GLU A 202 -17.79 -26.85 -27.00
CA GLU A 202 -18.73 -25.75 -27.28
C GLU A 202 -19.50 -25.96 -28.57
N ASP A 203 -18.89 -26.66 -29.53
CA ASP A 203 -19.48 -26.93 -30.84
C ASP A 203 -20.65 -27.95 -30.77
N ASP A 204 -20.86 -28.59 -29.63
CA ASP A 204 -21.92 -29.58 -29.44
C ASP A 204 -23.33 -28.94 -29.46
N GLY A 205 -23.43 -27.60 -29.49
CA GLY A 205 -24.68 -26.85 -29.68
C GLY A 205 -25.64 -26.88 -28.48
N THR A 206 -25.24 -27.52 -27.39
CA THR A 206 -26.05 -27.74 -26.19
C THR A 206 -25.65 -26.85 -25.02
N LEU A 207 -24.55 -26.11 -25.14
CA LEU A 207 -24.07 -25.18 -24.13
C LEU A 207 -24.71 -23.80 -24.35
N VAL A 208 -25.28 -23.24 -23.28
CA VAL A 208 -25.95 -21.94 -23.30
C VAL A 208 -25.16 -20.94 -22.46
N THR A 209 -24.65 -19.90 -23.13
CA THR A 209 -23.97 -18.76 -22.50
C THR A 209 -24.98 -17.69 -22.15
N GLN A 210 -25.27 -17.51 -20.86
CA GLN A 210 -26.16 -16.46 -20.37
C GLN A 210 -25.91 -16.15 -18.89
N GLY A 211 -26.52 -15.06 -18.39
CA GLY A 211 -26.41 -14.66 -16.99
C GLY A 211 -26.95 -15.71 -16.02
N LEU A 212 -26.67 -15.53 -14.72
CA LEU A 212 -27.16 -16.43 -13.69
C LEU A 212 -28.69 -16.42 -13.65
N GLU A 213 -29.31 -15.26 -13.72
CA GLU A 213 -30.77 -15.06 -13.59
C GLU A 213 -31.49 -15.77 -14.72
N ASP A 214 -31.07 -15.50 -15.95
CA ASP A 214 -31.60 -16.12 -17.16
C ASP A 214 -31.38 -17.64 -17.13
N SER A 215 -30.25 -18.11 -16.58
CA SER A 215 -29.97 -19.53 -16.39
C SER A 215 -30.89 -20.18 -15.37
N ILE A 216 -31.16 -19.53 -14.26
CA ILE A 216 -32.08 -20.05 -13.23
C ILE A 216 -33.52 -20.04 -13.74
N GLU A 217 -33.93 -19.01 -14.47
CA GLU A 217 -35.25 -18.95 -15.10
C GLU A 217 -35.40 -20.07 -16.15
N ALA A 218 -34.44 -20.22 -17.05
CA ALA A 218 -34.43 -21.29 -18.06
C ALA A 218 -34.40 -22.69 -17.41
N LEU A 219 -33.63 -22.86 -16.34
CA LEU A 219 -33.59 -24.08 -15.52
C LEU A 219 -34.90 -24.33 -14.76
N THR A 220 -35.72 -23.32 -14.52
CA THR A 220 -37.04 -23.46 -13.87
C THR A 220 -38.16 -23.67 -14.89
N ASN A 221 -38.02 -23.16 -16.12
CA ASN A 221 -39.07 -23.18 -17.17
C ASN A 221 -39.14 -24.49 -17.95
N GLY A 222 -38.05 -24.89 -18.58
CA GLY A 222 -37.92 -26.22 -19.20
C GLY A 222 -36.69 -26.33 -20.07
N ASP A 223 -35.89 -25.29 -20.10
CA ASP A 223 -35.09 -24.92 -21.26
C ASP A 223 -33.63 -25.33 -21.06
N LEU A 224 -33.22 -25.46 -19.79
CA LEU A 224 -31.96 -26.04 -19.37
C LEU A 224 -32.19 -27.24 -18.47
N ASP A 225 -31.32 -28.24 -18.62
CA ASP A 225 -31.32 -29.46 -17.82
C ASP A 225 -30.37 -29.32 -16.61
N LEU A 226 -29.30 -28.53 -16.77
CA LEU A 226 -28.29 -28.29 -15.75
C LEU A 226 -27.68 -26.88 -15.89
N VAL A 227 -27.34 -26.25 -14.77
CA VAL A 227 -26.64 -24.97 -14.74
C VAL A 227 -25.38 -25.08 -13.88
N PHE A 228 -24.25 -24.65 -14.44
CA PHE A 228 -23.01 -24.42 -13.72
C PHE A 228 -23.06 -23.06 -13.04
N VAL A 229 -22.71 -23.01 -11.76
CA VAL A 229 -22.54 -21.74 -11.05
C VAL A 229 -21.29 -21.81 -10.18
N VAL A 230 -20.39 -20.83 -10.30
CA VAL A 230 -19.20 -20.75 -9.46
C VAL A 230 -19.30 -19.53 -8.55
N GLY A 231 -19.08 -19.72 -7.25
CA GLY A 231 -18.98 -18.60 -6.32
C GLY A 231 -19.15 -18.99 -4.85
N ALA A 232 -18.76 -18.07 -3.97
CA ALA A 232 -18.78 -18.25 -2.53
C ALA A 232 -20.20 -18.29 -1.92
N THR A 233 -20.39 -19.18 -0.94
CA THR A 233 -21.64 -19.37 -0.16
C THR A 233 -22.11 -18.14 0.61
N ASP A 234 -21.18 -17.23 0.82
CA ASP A 234 -21.27 -16.05 1.65
C ASP A 234 -22.00 -14.94 0.88
N SER A 235 -22.06 -15.06 -0.45
CA SER A 235 -22.89 -14.19 -1.29
C SER A 235 -24.38 -14.42 -0.98
N PRO A 236 -25.15 -13.36 -0.68
CA PRO A 236 -26.58 -13.48 -0.42
C PRO A 236 -27.35 -14.16 -1.56
N ARG A 237 -26.89 -13.97 -2.80
CA ARG A 237 -27.49 -14.50 -4.02
C ARG A 237 -27.39 -16.01 -4.11
N LEU A 238 -26.19 -16.58 -3.95
CA LEU A 238 -26.04 -18.04 -3.98
C LEU A 238 -26.76 -18.69 -2.80
N ARG A 239 -26.73 -18.07 -1.62
CA ARG A 239 -27.49 -18.56 -0.47
C ARG A 239 -28.99 -18.65 -0.78
N ALA A 240 -29.56 -17.61 -1.38
CA ALA A 240 -30.97 -17.61 -1.77
C ALA A 240 -31.28 -18.71 -2.81
N LEU A 241 -30.40 -18.91 -3.80
CA LEU A 241 -30.57 -19.96 -4.82
C LEU A 241 -30.51 -21.37 -4.24
N THR A 242 -29.58 -21.64 -3.33
CA THR A 242 -29.45 -22.96 -2.69
C THR A 242 -30.60 -23.32 -1.75
N GLN A 243 -31.41 -22.32 -1.35
CA GLN A 243 -32.57 -22.47 -0.47
C GLN A 243 -33.89 -22.39 -1.23
N GLN A 244 -33.86 -22.20 -2.55
CA GLN A 244 -35.06 -22.06 -3.36
C GLN A 244 -35.70 -23.43 -3.64
N ASP A 245 -36.99 -23.54 -3.34
CA ASP A 245 -37.78 -24.72 -3.68
C ASP A 245 -37.77 -24.94 -5.21
N GLY A 246 -37.56 -26.20 -5.62
CA GLY A 246 -37.55 -26.57 -7.03
C GLY A 246 -36.17 -26.63 -7.70
N ILE A 247 -35.10 -26.27 -6.98
CA ILE A 247 -33.71 -26.42 -7.44
C ILE A 247 -33.01 -27.45 -6.55
N LEU A 248 -32.31 -28.40 -7.17
CA LEU A 248 -31.53 -29.42 -6.46
C LEU A 248 -30.04 -29.22 -6.76
N LEU A 249 -29.22 -29.52 -5.76
CA LEU A 249 -27.77 -29.56 -5.88
C LEU A 249 -27.33 -30.95 -6.31
N GLN A 250 -26.45 -30.99 -7.32
CA GLN A 250 -25.92 -32.23 -7.86
C GLN A 250 -24.49 -32.48 -7.38
N ASP A 251 -24.20 -33.76 -7.07
CA ASP A 251 -22.85 -34.24 -6.75
C ASP A 251 -21.90 -34.11 -7.95
N LEU A 252 -20.59 -34.12 -7.67
CA LEU A 252 -19.54 -34.24 -8.69
C LEU A 252 -18.65 -35.46 -8.38
N PRO A 253 -19.02 -36.67 -8.84
CA PRO A 253 -18.38 -37.92 -8.43
C PRO A 253 -16.87 -38.02 -8.70
N ARG A 254 -16.33 -37.19 -9.60
CA ARG A 254 -14.90 -37.14 -9.98
C ARG A 254 -14.18 -35.91 -9.42
N ALA A 255 -14.74 -35.22 -8.43
CA ALA A 255 -14.15 -34.01 -7.85
C ALA A 255 -12.66 -34.18 -7.48
N ALA A 256 -12.31 -35.28 -6.80
CA ALA A 256 -10.93 -35.59 -6.44
C ALA A 256 -9.99 -35.76 -7.65
N ALA A 257 -10.49 -36.32 -8.76
CA ALA A 257 -9.69 -36.48 -9.97
C ALA A 257 -9.38 -35.12 -10.62
N TYR A 258 -10.36 -34.20 -10.64
CA TYR A 258 -10.16 -32.85 -11.16
C TYR A 258 -9.16 -32.07 -10.29
N ALA A 259 -9.31 -32.08 -8.96
CA ALA A 259 -8.37 -31.42 -8.04
C ALA A 259 -6.94 -31.98 -8.11
N GLN A 260 -6.79 -33.29 -8.36
CA GLN A 260 -5.47 -33.91 -8.53
C GLN A 260 -4.79 -33.48 -9.84
N ARG A 261 -5.58 -33.29 -10.90
CA ARG A 261 -5.09 -32.90 -12.23
C ARG A 261 -4.79 -31.40 -12.30
N ASP A 262 -5.69 -30.60 -11.77
CA ASP A 262 -5.69 -29.15 -11.87
C ASP A 262 -5.43 -28.53 -10.50
N ARG A 263 -4.20 -28.08 -10.27
CA ARG A 263 -3.73 -27.64 -8.94
C ARG A 263 -4.43 -26.40 -8.37
N PHE A 264 -5.16 -25.67 -9.20
CA PHE A 264 -5.98 -24.54 -8.76
C PHE A 264 -7.34 -24.98 -8.19
N LEU A 265 -7.68 -26.27 -8.31
CA LEU A 265 -8.91 -26.85 -7.76
C LEU A 265 -8.63 -27.58 -6.44
N THR A 266 -9.56 -27.41 -5.50
CA THR A 266 -9.59 -28.09 -4.21
C THR A 266 -10.90 -28.86 -4.08
N VAL A 267 -10.85 -30.05 -3.48
CA VAL A 267 -12.07 -30.83 -3.18
C VAL A 267 -12.75 -30.26 -1.95
N LEU A 268 -14.05 -29.99 -2.05
CA LEU A 268 -14.89 -29.65 -0.91
C LEU A 268 -15.92 -30.75 -0.69
N LYS A 269 -16.30 -30.93 0.57
CA LYS A 269 -17.36 -31.86 0.98
C LYS A 269 -18.51 -31.04 1.54
N LEU A 270 -19.72 -31.29 1.08
CA LEU A 270 -20.93 -30.72 1.62
C LEU A 270 -21.77 -31.84 2.23
N PRO A 271 -21.67 -32.06 3.56
CA PRO A 271 -22.43 -33.12 4.22
C PRO A 271 -23.94 -32.94 4.07
N ARG A 272 -24.66 -34.05 4.10
CA ARG A 272 -26.12 -34.09 4.14
C ARG A 272 -26.70 -33.16 5.21
N GLY A 273 -27.74 -32.42 4.86
CA GLY A 273 -28.46 -31.51 5.75
C GLY A 273 -27.72 -30.23 6.13
N THR A 274 -26.57 -29.94 5.53
CA THR A 274 -25.75 -28.76 5.90
C THR A 274 -26.41 -27.42 5.59
N LEU A 275 -27.22 -27.34 4.52
CA LEU A 275 -27.87 -26.09 4.09
C LEU A 275 -29.21 -25.86 4.80
N ASP A 276 -30.00 -26.92 4.94
CA ASP A 276 -31.22 -26.96 5.75
C ASP A 276 -31.31 -28.30 6.48
N PRO A 277 -30.98 -28.36 7.77
CA PRO A 277 -31.07 -29.59 8.55
C PRO A 277 -32.50 -30.10 8.76
N ALA A 278 -33.51 -29.22 8.69
CA ALA A 278 -34.91 -29.60 8.89
C ALA A 278 -35.50 -30.22 7.62
N ALA A 279 -35.15 -29.67 6.46
CA ALA A 279 -35.52 -30.21 5.15
C ALA A 279 -34.54 -31.27 4.61
N ASP A 280 -33.44 -31.51 5.34
CA ASP A 280 -32.39 -32.47 4.96
C ASP A 280 -31.74 -32.12 3.61
N VAL A 281 -31.34 -30.84 3.45
CA VAL A 281 -30.73 -30.31 2.23
C VAL A 281 -29.23 -30.07 2.45
N PRO A 282 -28.33 -30.62 1.61
CA PRO A 282 -28.62 -31.61 0.56
C PRO A 282 -29.03 -32.96 1.16
N ALA A 283 -29.75 -33.78 0.38
CA ALA A 283 -30.29 -35.08 0.83
C ALA A 283 -29.21 -36.17 1.02
N THR A 284 -28.03 -35.96 0.45
CA THR A 284 -26.85 -36.82 0.54
C THR A 284 -25.60 -35.98 0.71
N ASP A 285 -24.50 -36.61 1.12
CA ASP A 285 -23.19 -35.96 1.07
C ASP A 285 -22.82 -35.68 -0.38
N LEU A 286 -22.38 -34.45 -0.67
CA LEU A 286 -21.96 -34.03 -2.01
C LEU A 286 -20.47 -33.73 -2.03
N ASP A 287 -19.82 -34.20 -3.08
CA ASP A 287 -18.45 -33.86 -3.46
C ASP A 287 -18.49 -32.71 -4.45
N LEU A 288 -17.78 -31.64 -4.12
CA LEU A 288 -17.67 -30.46 -4.96
C LEU A 288 -16.19 -30.21 -5.28
N VAL A 289 -15.96 -29.45 -6.35
CA VAL A 289 -14.68 -28.79 -6.56
C VAL A 289 -14.85 -27.30 -6.31
N ALA A 290 -13.83 -26.68 -5.74
CA ALA A 290 -13.75 -25.24 -5.63
C ALA A 290 -12.44 -24.75 -6.20
N THR A 291 -12.50 -23.59 -6.83
CA THR A 291 -11.35 -22.75 -7.09
C THR A 291 -11.23 -21.71 -5.96
N THR A 292 -10.25 -20.83 -6.04
CA THR A 292 -10.07 -19.73 -5.09
C THR A 292 -10.29 -18.37 -5.75
N ALA A 293 -10.94 -17.46 -5.03
CA ALA A 293 -10.96 -16.05 -5.38
C ALA A 293 -9.61 -15.43 -5.01
N ASN A 294 -8.81 -15.01 -5.99
CA ASN A 294 -7.51 -14.40 -5.75
C ASN A 294 -7.61 -12.88 -5.84
N LEU A 295 -7.07 -12.16 -4.85
CA LEU A 295 -6.86 -10.72 -4.96
C LEU A 295 -5.51 -10.50 -5.63
N VAL A 296 -5.52 -9.91 -6.81
CA VAL A 296 -4.32 -9.73 -7.64
C VAL A 296 -4.11 -8.24 -7.89
N ALA A 297 -2.85 -7.81 -7.84
CA ALA A 297 -2.44 -6.44 -8.04
C ALA A 297 -1.45 -6.32 -9.21
N THR A 298 -1.29 -5.09 -9.71
CA THR A 298 -0.14 -4.77 -10.56
C THR A 298 1.17 -4.90 -9.76
N PRO A 299 2.30 -5.24 -10.41
CA PRO A 299 3.58 -5.44 -9.71
C PRO A 299 4.12 -4.21 -8.98
N ASP A 300 3.70 -3.02 -9.40
CA ASP A 300 4.14 -1.73 -8.88
C ASP A 300 3.23 -1.17 -7.76
N ILE A 301 2.28 -1.98 -7.27
CA ILE A 301 1.42 -1.58 -6.15
C ILE A 301 2.25 -1.16 -4.94
N HIS A 302 1.88 -0.03 -4.32
CA HIS A 302 2.63 0.53 -3.21
C HIS A 302 2.58 -0.40 -1.97
N PRO A 303 3.70 -0.71 -1.30
CA PRO A 303 3.76 -1.66 -0.16
C PRO A 303 2.75 -1.39 0.97
N ALA A 304 2.59 -0.12 1.35
CA ALA A 304 1.63 0.27 2.39
C ALA A 304 0.16 -0.04 2.02
N LEU A 305 -0.19 -0.07 0.74
CA LEU A 305 -1.54 -0.46 0.30
C LEU A 305 -1.72 -1.97 0.44
N VAL A 306 -0.68 -2.77 0.21
CA VAL A 306 -0.75 -4.23 0.36
C VAL A 306 -1.14 -4.62 1.79
N ASP A 307 -0.44 -4.08 2.80
CA ASP A 307 -0.77 -4.36 4.21
C ASP A 307 -2.21 -3.97 4.58
N LEU A 308 -2.65 -2.82 4.09
CA LEU A 308 -3.97 -2.25 4.34
C LEU A 308 -5.07 -3.06 3.64
N LEU A 309 -4.82 -3.53 2.41
CA LEU A 309 -5.71 -4.44 1.68
C LEU A 309 -5.80 -5.81 2.36
N LEU A 310 -4.68 -6.33 2.89
CA LEU A 310 -4.67 -7.59 3.63
C LEU A 310 -5.40 -7.47 4.97
N ALA A 311 -5.28 -6.35 5.66
CA ALA A 311 -6.07 -6.06 6.85
C ALA A 311 -7.58 -6.00 6.52
N ALA A 312 -7.95 -5.32 5.44
CA ALA A 312 -9.33 -5.28 4.97
C ALA A 312 -9.85 -6.68 4.56
N ALA A 313 -9.01 -7.47 3.91
CA ALA A 313 -9.31 -8.84 3.54
C ALA A 313 -9.52 -9.73 4.77
N ALA A 314 -8.70 -9.58 5.81
CA ALA A 314 -8.85 -10.30 7.08
C ALA A 314 -10.17 -9.97 7.79
N GLU A 315 -10.59 -8.71 7.77
CA GLU A 315 -11.88 -8.30 8.35
C GLU A 315 -13.07 -8.89 7.59
N VAL A 316 -13.00 -8.88 6.24
CA VAL A 316 -14.11 -9.33 5.38
C VAL A 316 -14.20 -10.86 5.27
N HIS A 317 -13.06 -11.54 5.13
CA HIS A 317 -13.00 -12.97 4.85
C HIS A 317 -12.62 -13.83 6.07
N GLY A 318 -12.15 -13.20 7.16
CA GLY A 318 -11.64 -13.91 8.34
C GLY A 318 -12.72 -14.52 9.24
N GLN A 319 -14.00 -14.17 9.06
CA GLN A 319 -15.10 -14.72 9.87
C GLN A 319 -15.38 -16.21 9.58
N GLY A 320 -14.86 -16.74 8.47
CA GLY A 320 -15.13 -18.09 7.99
C GLY A 320 -16.37 -18.16 7.11
N SER A 321 -16.53 -19.30 6.44
CA SER A 321 -17.65 -19.61 5.54
C SER A 321 -18.12 -21.04 5.76
N LEU A 322 -19.06 -21.50 4.93
CA LEU A 322 -19.54 -22.89 5.01
C LEU A 322 -18.42 -23.92 4.84
N PHE A 323 -17.40 -23.57 4.05
CA PHE A 323 -16.31 -24.45 3.66
C PHE A 323 -14.96 -24.08 4.29
N ALA A 324 -14.90 -23.01 5.07
CA ALA A 324 -13.66 -22.51 5.65
C ALA A 324 -13.85 -22.08 7.10
N ALA A 325 -13.00 -22.58 7.99
CA ALA A 325 -13.03 -22.19 9.39
C ALA A 325 -12.65 -20.70 9.55
N PRO A 326 -13.10 -20.04 10.64
CA PRO A 326 -12.66 -18.68 10.95
C PRO A 326 -11.12 -18.59 10.99
N GLY A 327 -10.58 -17.52 10.38
CA GLY A 327 -9.14 -17.30 10.24
C GLY A 327 -8.45 -18.08 9.12
N THR A 328 -9.17 -18.84 8.29
CA THR A 328 -8.59 -19.55 7.14
C THR A 328 -8.20 -18.58 6.01
N PHE A 329 -9.01 -17.55 5.78
CA PHE A 329 -8.79 -16.54 4.74
C PHE A 329 -8.61 -15.14 5.36
N PRO A 330 -7.84 -14.24 4.72
CA PRO A 330 -7.04 -14.46 3.52
C PRO A 330 -5.82 -15.34 3.80
N THR A 331 -5.32 -16.04 2.78
CA THR A 331 -4.16 -16.93 2.91
C THR A 331 -3.21 -16.84 1.70
N ALA A 332 -1.93 -17.08 1.97
CA ALA A 332 -0.90 -17.32 0.97
C ALA A 332 -1.02 -18.69 0.30
N GLU A 333 -1.65 -19.65 0.99
CA GLU A 333 -1.84 -21.00 0.48
C GLU A 333 -2.88 -21.00 -0.66
N HIS A 334 -2.73 -21.90 -1.63
CA HIS A 334 -3.66 -22.03 -2.76
C HIS A 334 -3.75 -20.78 -3.67
N SER A 335 -2.82 -19.84 -3.53
CA SER A 335 -2.69 -18.71 -4.47
C SER A 335 -2.29 -19.23 -5.84
N ASP A 336 -3.09 -18.90 -6.85
CA ASP A 336 -2.81 -19.27 -8.23
C ASP A 336 -1.81 -18.31 -8.90
N PHE A 337 -1.49 -17.19 -8.23
CA PHE A 337 -0.55 -16.16 -8.67
C PHE A 337 0.70 -16.12 -7.77
N PRO A 338 1.88 -15.73 -8.30
CA PRO A 338 3.07 -15.46 -7.50
C PRO A 338 2.76 -14.39 -6.44
N LEU A 339 3.10 -14.67 -5.20
CA LEU A 339 2.78 -13.75 -4.10
C LEU A 339 3.65 -12.50 -4.17
N ASN A 340 3.03 -11.36 -3.88
CA ASN A 340 3.72 -10.10 -3.65
C ASN A 340 4.63 -10.25 -2.42
N THR A 341 5.86 -9.72 -2.49
CA THR A 341 6.85 -9.85 -1.42
C THR A 341 6.40 -9.24 -0.10
N ASP A 342 5.59 -8.18 -0.15
CA ASP A 342 5.04 -7.54 1.04
C ASP A 342 3.87 -8.36 1.62
N ALA A 343 3.08 -9.01 0.75
CA ALA A 343 2.05 -9.96 1.18
C ALA A 343 2.67 -11.20 1.86
N GLU A 344 3.70 -11.81 1.28
CA GLU A 344 4.43 -12.91 1.92
C GLU A 344 4.96 -12.53 3.30
N ARG A 345 5.52 -11.31 3.41
CA ARG A 345 6.01 -10.78 4.69
C ARG A 345 4.87 -10.61 5.69
N HIS A 346 3.73 -10.10 5.25
CA HIS A 346 2.54 -9.92 6.08
C HIS A 346 2.04 -11.26 6.65
N TYR A 347 1.89 -12.30 5.82
CA TYR A 347 1.47 -13.61 6.31
C TYR A 347 2.48 -14.24 7.28
N LYS A 348 3.78 -14.00 7.08
CA LYS A 348 4.83 -14.60 7.92
C LYS A 348 5.05 -13.89 9.26
N TYR A 349 4.95 -12.56 9.29
CA TYR A 349 5.33 -11.75 10.46
C TYR A 349 4.21 -10.86 10.99
N GLY A 350 3.07 -10.80 10.30
CA GLY A 350 1.99 -9.86 10.57
C GLY A 350 2.31 -8.44 10.07
N PRO A 351 1.45 -7.46 10.39
CA PRO A 351 1.65 -6.07 10.00
C PRO A 351 2.93 -5.49 10.63
N PRO A 352 3.60 -4.52 9.98
CA PRO A 352 4.78 -3.85 10.51
C PRO A 352 4.59 -3.31 11.94
N LEU A 353 5.63 -3.39 12.77
CA LEU A 353 5.58 -2.98 14.19
C LEU A 353 4.97 -1.59 14.43
N LEU A 354 5.22 -0.64 13.52
CA LEU A 354 4.69 0.71 13.64
C LEU A 354 3.18 0.76 13.41
N GLN A 355 2.64 -0.06 12.50
CA GLN A 355 1.20 -0.16 12.24
C GLN A 355 0.45 -0.86 13.38
N ARG A 356 1.15 -1.63 14.23
CA ARG A 356 0.55 -2.27 15.41
C ARG A 356 0.23 -1.30 16.55
N PHE A 357 0.94 -0.18 16.66
CA PHE A 357 0.81 0.77 17.77
C PHE A 357 0.40 2.18 17.36
N LEU A 358 0.48 2.53 16.07
CA LEU A 358 0.21 3.85 15.54
C LEU A 358 -0.87 3.79 14.46
N PRO A 359 -1.73 4.82 14.34
CA PRO A 359 -2.63 4.97 13.19
C PRO A 359 -1.85 4.91 11.86
N PHE A 360 -2.48 4.36 10.81
CA PHE A 360 -1.83 4.11 9.51
C PHE A 360 -1.05 5.31 8.96
N TRP A 361 -1.61 6.52 9.03
CA TRP A 361 -0.95 7.75 8.54
C TRP A 361 0.36 8.03 9.28
N LEU A 362 0.38 7.81 10.60
CA LEU A 362 1.53 8.07 11.45
C LEU A 362 2.57 6.96 11.31
N ALA A 363 2.11 5.70 11.24
CA ALA A 363 2.97 4.55 10.97
C ALA A 363 3.73 4.74 9.64
N THR A 364 3.00 5.10 8.59
CA THR A 364 3.56 5.35 7.25
C THR A 364 4.50 6.57 7.25
N TRP A 365 4.17 7.65 7.97
CA TRP A 365 5.06 8.82 8.08
C TRP A 365 6.36 8.50 8.82
N VAL A 366 6.30 7.77 9.94
CA VAL A 366 7.49 7.38 10.71
C VAL A 366 8.36 6.40 9.93
N ASP A 367 7.75 5.39 9.30
CA ASP A 367 8.48 4.38 8.55
C ASP A 367 9.27 4.98 7.38
N ARG A 368 8.73 6.04 6.77
CA ARG A 368 9.38 6.84 5.74
C ARG A 368 10.44 7.79 6.30
N THR A 369 10.14 8.47 7.41
CA THR A 369 11.00 9.52 7.97
C THR A 369 12.21 8.94 8.69
N LYS A 370 12.16 7.70 9.20
CA LYS A 370 13.28 7.07 9.93
C LYS A 370 14.55 6.96 9.08
N VAL A 371 14.42 6.66 7.79
CA VAL A 371 15.56 6.59 6.85
C VAL A 371 16.15 7.97 6.60
N MET A 372 15.30 9.03 6.60
CA MET A 372 15.73 10.42 6.45
C MET A 372 16.37 11.01 7.71
N LEU A 373 15.96 10.55 8.90
CA LEU A 373 16.52 11.01 10.17
C LEU A 373 17.98 10.63 10.32
N LEU A 374 18.41 9.48 9.80
CA LEU A 374 19.80 9.02 9.95
C LEU A 374 20.82 9.96 9.26
N PRO A 375 20.69 10.29 7.95
CA PRO A 375 21.55 11.29 7.32
C PRO A 375 21.46 12.66 8.00
N LEU A 376 20.25 13.09 8.38
CA LEU A 376 20.03 14.39 9.02
C LEU A 376 20.77 14.49 10.36
N VAL A 377 20.69 13.45 11.19
CA VAL A 377 21.42 13.36 12.47
C VAL A 377 22.92 13.32 12.24
N VAL A 378 23.40 12.54 11.25
CA VAL A 378 24.82 12.48 10.89
C VAL A 378 25.34 13.86 10.47
N LEU A 379 24.53 14.66 9.79
CA LEU A 379 24.89 16.01 9.33
C LEU A 379 24.69 17.09 10.40
N LEU A 380 23.78 16.86 11.35
CA LEU A 380 23.60 17.72 12.51
C LEU A 380 24.82 17.70 13.43
N ILE A 381 25.49 16.55 13.57
CA ILE A 381 26.68 16.39 14.42
C ILE A 381 27.81 17.39 14.07
N PRO A 382 28.30 17.49 12.81
CA PRO A 382 29.31 18.47 12.46
C PRO A 382 28.79 19.91 12.60
N LEU A 383 27.52 20.19 12.28
CA LEU A 383 26.94 21.53 12.42
C LEU A 383 26.92 21.99 13.89
N VAL A 384 26.47 21.12 14.80
CA VAL A 384 26.47 21.40 16.24
C VAL A 384 27.90 21.52 16.77
N LYS A 385 28.87 20.77 16.23
CA LYS A 385 30.28 20.89 16.59
C LYS A 385 30.94 22.18 16.05
N THR A 386 30.53 22.71 14.91
CA THR A 386 31.13 23.90 14.29
C THR A 386 30.56 25.21 14.83
N LEU A 387 29.32 25.21 15.34
CA LEU A 387 28.67 26.40 15.92
C LEU A 387 29.48 27.02 17.08
N PRO A 388 29.89 26.27 18.13
CA PRO A 388 30.61 26.87 19.25
C PRO A 388 31.97 27.45 18.85
N PRO A 389 32.89 26.75 18.16
CA PRO A 389 34.16 27.33 17.70
C PRO A 389 34.00 28.57 16.81
N ALA A 390 33.03 28.56 15.89
CA ALA A 390 32.71 29.70 15.03
C ALA A 390 32.29 30.93 15.83
N TYR A 391 31.38 30.74 16.79
CA TYR A 391 30.92 31.79 17.68
C TYR A 391 32.08 32.35 18.53
N ARG A 392 32.92 31.47 19.07
CA ARG A 392 34.13 31.83 19.84
C ARG A 392 35.13 32.67 19.02
N TRP A 393 35.40 32.27 17.77
CA TRP A 393 36.26 33.01 16.86
C TRP A 393 35.72 34.42 16.57
N ARG A 394 34.41 34.55 16.37
CA ARG A 394 33.75 35.85 16.12
C ARG A 394 33.95 36.82 17.28
N VAL A 395 33.71 36.35 18.50
CA VAL A 395 33.90 37.16 19.73
C VAL A 395 35.36 37.58 19.86
N ARG A 396 36.30 36.63 19.72
CA ARG A 396 37.74 36.91 19.83
C ARG A 396 38.24 37.89 18.76
N ARG A 397 37.82 37.75 17.50
CA ARG A 397 38.23 38.66 16.42
C ARG A 397 37.75 40.09 16.64
N ARG A 398 36.58 40.25 17.25
CA ARG A 398 36.05 41.56 17.62
C ARG A 398 36.88 42.21 18.73
N ILE A 399 37.23 41.47 19.78
CA ILE A 399 38.09 41.94 20.87
C ILE A 399 39.50 42.30 20.36
N LEU A 400 40.08 41.45 19.50
CA LEU A 400 41.41 41.69 18.91
C LEU A 400 41.47 42.97 18.06
N ARG A 401 40.35 43.43 17.51
CA ARG A 401 40.30 44.69 16.76
C ARG A 401 40.56 45.88 17.68
N TRP A 402 39.85 45.96 18.80
CA TRP A 402 40.09 47.02 19.79
C TRP A 402 41.50 46.96 20.35
N TYR A 403 42.04 45.76 20.57
CA TYR A 403 43.42 45.61 21.03
C TYR A 403 44.46 46.11 20.02
N LYS A 404 44.20 45.95 18.71
CA LYS A 404 45.06 46.53 17.65
C LYS A 404 45.00 48.05 17.65
N ASP A 405 43.81 48.63 17.78
CA ASP A 405 43.61 50.07 17.83
C ASP A 405 44.29 50.67 19.07
N LEU A 406 44.17 50.01 20.22
CA LEU A 406 44.82 50.39 21.47
C LEU A 406 46.35 50.30 21.40
N ARG A 407 46.88 49.22 20.81
CA ARG A 407 48.33 49.06 20.61
C ARG A 407 48.92 50.11 19.67
N ARG A 408 48.17 50.54 18.66
CA ARG A 408 48.59 51.65 17.79
C ARG A 408 48.76 52.94 18.61
N ILE A 409 47.81 53.24 19.49
CA ILE A 409 47.87 54.41 20.38
C ILE A 409 49.08 54.31 21.32
N ASP A 410 49.31 53.15 21.95
CA ASP A 410 50.47 52.96 22.83
C ASP A 410 51.82 53.15 22.10
N LEU A 411 51.93 52.66 20.86
CA LEU A 411 53.12 52.86 20.02
C LEU A 411 53.33 54.34 19.67
N GLU A 412 52.28 55.07 19.31
CA GLU A 412 52.36 56.53 19.05
C GLU A 412 52.78 57.31 20.31
N LEU A 413 52.38 56.87 21.51
CA LEU A 413 52.79 57.48 22.78
C LEU A 413 54.24 57.21 23.17
N LEU A 414 54.92 56.27 22.50
CA LEU A 414 56.32 55.92 22.73
C LEU A 414 57.27 56.57 21.70
N GLU A 415 56.74 57.30 20.71
CA GLU A 415 57.55 57.99 19.70
C GLU A 415 58.42 59.10 20.31
N THR A 416 59.60 59.30 19.73
CA THR A 416 60.53 60.38 20.12
C THR A 416 60.85 61.24 18.88
N PRO A 417 60.59 62.56 18.90
CA PRO A 417 60.10 63.38 20.01
C PRO A 417 58.65 63.06 20.42
N PRO A 418 58.24 63.39 21.67
CA PRO A 418 56.91 63.06 22.17
C PRO A 418 55.80 63.77 21.36
N PRO A 419 54.57 63.20 21.33
CA PRO A 419 53.46 63.77 20.56
C PRO A 419 53.10 65.18 21.04
N SER A 420 52.68 66.04 20.10
CA SER A 420 52.20 67.38 20.42
C SER A 420 50.93 67.35 21.28
N GLN A 421 50.69 68.41 22.07
CA GLN A 421 49.54 68.49 22.98
C GLN A 421 48.19 68.35 22.27
N ARG A 422 48.09 68.85 21.04
CA ARG A 422 46.93 68.63 20.17
C ARG A 422 46.73 67.14 19.83
N ARG A 423 47.81 66.41 19.51
CA ARG A 423 47.74 64.97 19.20
C ARG A 423 47.40 64.15 20.43
N LEU A 424 47.92 64.49 21.61
CA LEU A 424 47.55 63.85 22.88
C LEU A 424 46.04 63.99 23.17
N THR A 425 45.46 65.16 22.87
CA THR A 425 44.01 65.40 23.02
C THR A 425 43.18 64.58 22.03
N GLU A 426 43.67 64.40 20.80
CA GLU A 426 43.03 63.53 19.81
C GLU A 426 43.09 62.06 20.22
N LEU A 427 44.25 61.59 20.71
CA LEU A 427 44.43 60.22 21.19
C LEU A 427 43.54 59.91 22.42
N ALA A 428 43.38 60.87 23.34
CA ALA A 428 42.46 60.73 24.47
C ALA A 428 41.01 60.48 24.00
N ARG A 429 40.53 61.23 23.00
CA ARG A 429 39.19 61.03 22.41
C ARG A 429 39.07 59.71 21.66
N GLU A 430 40.15 59.24 21.01
CA GLU A 430 40.17 57.93 20.37
C GLU A 430 40.02 56.81 21.41
N ILE A 431 40.68 56.91 22.57
CA ILE A 431 40.53 55.96 23.68
C ILE A 431 39.10 55.97 24.25
N GLU A 432 38.53 57.14 24.52
CA GLU A 432 37.13 57.25 25.00
C GLU A 432 36.13 56.62 24.02
N THR A 433 36.38 56.77 22.71
CA THR A 433 35.55 56.14 21.68
C THR A 433 35.67 54.61 21.72
N ILE A 434 36.89 54.08 21.89
CA ILE A 434 37.14 52.64 22.03
C ILE A 434 36.47 52.10 23.30
N GLU A 435 36.54 52.83 24.42
CA GLU A 435 35.90 52.44 25.67
C GLU A 435 34.37 52.40 25.55
N SER A 436 33.76 53.45 24.97
CA SER A 436 32.32 53.51 24.65
C SER A 436 31.89 52.33 23.77
N ASP A 437 32.66 52.04 22.72
CA ASP A 437 32.35 50.96 21.78
C ASP A 437 32.50 49.58 22.43
N ALA A 438 33.46 49.42 23.35
CA ALA A 438 33.66 48.19 24.11
C ALA A 438 32.56 47.99 25.16
N ALA A 439 32.08 49.05 25.81
CA ALA A 439 31.05 48.99 26.85
C ALA A 439 29.65 48.60 26.31
N ARG A 440 29.37 48.89 25.03
CA ARG A 440 28.08 48.59 24.39
C ARG A 440 27.92 47.14 23.90
N VAL A 441 28.98 46.33 23.96
CA VAL A 441 28.97 44.97 23.43
C VAL A 441 28.80 43.98 24.57
N ASP A 442 27.68 43.26 24.55
CA ASP A 442 27.45 42.16 25.48
C ASP A 442 28.28 40.93 25.06
N VAL A 443 29.09 40.43 25.98
CA VAL A 443 30.02 39.32 25.75
C VAL A 443 29.76 38.23 26.81
N PRO A 444 29.62 36.95 26.41
CA PRO A 444 29.41 35.86 27.36
C PRO A 444 30.48 35.80 28.46
N LEU A 445 30.08 35.33 29.65
CA LEU A 445 30.94 35.27 30.84
C LEU A 445 32.29 34.57 30.61
N SER A 446 32.35 33.58 29.71
CA SER A 446 33.57 32.87 29.32
C SER A 446 34.66 33.75 28.69
N TYR A 447 34.34 34.99 28.33
CA TYR A 447 35.23 35.98 27.71
C TYR A 447 35.38 37.27 28.51
N SER A 448 34.82 37.30 29.73
CA SER A 448 34.90 38.46 30.63
C SER A 448 36.34 38.88 30.91
N ASP A 449 37.25 37.91 31.10
CA ASP A 449 38.68 38.14 31.34
C ASP A 449 39.35 39.00 30.25
N ALA A 450 39.10 38.70 28.98
CA ALA A 450 39.62 39.48 27.86
C ALA A 450 39.07 40.91 27.81
N LEU A 451 37.84 41.12 28.27
CA LEU A 451 37.21 42.45 28.38
C LEU A 451 37.78 43.23 29.57
N TYR A 452 38.01 42.58 30.71
CA TYR A 452 38.65 43.19 31.88
C TYR A 452 40.08 43.62 31.57
N HIS A 453 40.88 42.78 30.91
CA HIS A 453 42.21 43.14 30.45
C HIS A 453 42.20 44.32 29.47
N LEU A 454 41.24 44.38 28.55
CA LEU A 454 41.08 45.52 27.65
C LEU A 454 40.80 46.82 28.42
N ARG A 455 39.89 46.78 29.40
CA ARG A 455 39.57 47.94 30.25
C ARG A 455 40.75 48.39 31.09
N LEU A 456 41.52 47.44 31.65
CA LEU A 456 42.73 47.76 32.41
C LEU A 456 43.77 48.46 31.52
N HIS A 457 43.96 47.99 30.29
CA HIS A 457 44.90 48.60 29.35
C HIS A 457 44.44 49.98 28.87
N ILE A 458 43.13 50.16 28.66
CA ILE A 458 42.54 51.49 28.42
C ILE A 458 42.89 52.45 29.56
N ALA A 459 42.64 52.06 30.82
CA ALA A 459 42.93 52.90 31.98
C ALA A 459 44.42 53.27 32.10
N LEU A 460 45.32 52.34 31.82
CA LEU A 460 46.77 52.58 31.82
C LEU A 460 47.20 53.60 30.75
N LEU A 461 46.63 53.53 29.55
CA LEU A 461 46.96 54.48 28.49
C LEU A 461 46.35 55.86 28.75
N THR A 462 45.16 55.94 29.33
CA THR A 462 44.57 57.21 29.76
C THR A 462 45.47 57.94 30.76
N ASP A 463 45.92 57.25 31.82
CA ASP A 463 46.87 57.82 32.81
C ASP A 463 48.21 58.21 32.16
N LYS A 464 48.71 57.42 31.20
CA LYS A 464 49.93 57.76 30.45
C LYS A 464 49.76 59.03 29.61
N ILE A 465 48.63 59.19 28.92
CA ILE A 465 48.31 60.40 28.14
C ILE A 465 48.22 61.62 29.06
N GLU A 466 47.53 61.51 30.20
CA GLU A 466 47.40 62.60 31.18
C GLU A 466 48.77 63.07 31.70
N ARG A 467 49.65 62.12 32.05
CA ARG A 467 51.02 62.44 32.50
C ARG A 467 51.86 63.11 31.41
N LEU A 468 51.76 62.65 30.16
CA LEU A 468 52.47 63.25 29.03
C LEU A 468 51.92 64.65 28.70
N ALA A 469 50.60 64.84 28.78
CA ALA A 469 49.96 66.13 28.59
C ALA A 469 50.35 67.13 29.69
N ALA A 470 50.42 66.71 30.95
CA ALA A 470 50.89 67.53 32.06
C ALA A 470 52.36 67.96 31.90
N ARG A 471 53.23 67.05 31.43
CA ARG A 471 54.65 67.36 31.13
C ARG A 471 54.80 68.34 29.97
N ALA A 472 54.03 68.18 28.90
CA ALA A 472 54.03 69.09 27.76
C ALA A 472 53.56 70.50 28.16
N ALA A 473 52.49 70.60 28.98
CA ALA A 473 51.99 71.88 29.50
C ALA A 473 53.00 72.62 30.39
N THR A 474 53.91 71.89 31.05
CA THR A 474 54.96 72.46 31.91
C THR A 474 56.20 72.90 31.13
N GLN A 475 56.37 72.44 29.87
CA GLN A 475 57.47 72.84 28.99
C GLN A 475 57.14 74.03 28.07
N GLU A 476 55.85 74.36 27.90
CA GLU A 476 55.37 75.53 27.12
C GLU A 476 55.09 76.78 27.99
N SER A 477 55.21 76.68 29.32
CA SER A 477 55.18 77.83 30.27
C SER A 477 56.60 78.28 30.61
#